data_AF-A0A838V3K3-F1
#
_entry.id   AF-A0A838V3K3-F1
#
_cell.length_a   1.000
_cell.length_b   1.000
_cell.length_c   1.000
_cell.angle_alpha   90.00
_cell.angle_beta   90.00
_cell.angle_gamma   90.00
#
_symmetry.space_group_name_H-M   'P 1'
#
loop_
_entity.id
_entity.type
_entity.pdbx_description
1 polymer ?
#
loop_
_entity_poly.entity_id
_entity_poly.type
_entity_poly.pdbx_seq_one_letter_code
_entity_poly.pdbx_strand_id
1 'polypeptide(L)'
;MRGAVKNRGNTTPQECLLAINEFIPLIWSAMHNSNVTCAELSRKTGITKTKLSRGLSGKSPIDLVSIQRIFLALGIDTQRALLAIGHLRDWNRYYDPDIEVVSDLIRQLPETLATAREGCERVAISDGGIKVIADYVGAIIADNDRKVSERRNAFIFDRDSLRAG
;
A
#
# COMPACT_ATOMS: atom_id res chain seq x y z
N MET A 1 -31.26 -13.07 34.27
CA MET A 1 -29.94 -13.05 33.59
C MET A 1 -30.05 -13.77 32.24
N ARG A 2 -30.15 -13.03 31.14
CA ARG A 2 -29.85 -13.49 29.78
C ARG A 2 -29.27 -12.29 29.04
N GLY A 3 -27.99 -12.36 28.69
CA GLY A 3 -27.28 -11.31 27.97
C GLY A 3 -27.75 -11.26 26.52
N ALA A 4 -28.19 -10.09 26.07
CA ALA A 4 -28.50 -9.84 24.68
C ALA A 4 -27.20 -9.76 23.88
N VAL A 5 -27.00 -10.73 22.99
CA VAL A 5 -25.97 -10.69 21.94
C VAL A 5 -26.34 -9.55 21.00
N LYS A 6 -25.55 -8.48 20.99
CA LYS A 6 -25.65 -7.41 19.98
C LYS A 6 -25.22 -7.98 18.63
N ASN A 7 -26.21 -8.28 17.79
CA ASN A 7 -26.05 -8.45 16.35
C ASN A 7 -25.29 -7.25 15.79
N ARG A 8 -24.04 -7.45 15.35
CA ARG A 8 -23.34 -6.51 14.46
C ARG A 8 -23.89 -6.72 13.06
N GLY A 9 -25.08 -6.19 12.83
CA GLY A 9 -25.69 -6.12 11.50
C GLY A 9 -25.03 -5.02 10.66
N ASN A 10 -24.83 -5.36 9.39
CA ASN A 10 -24.84 -4.46 8.24
C ASN A 10 -23.87 -3.26 8.27
N THR A 11 -22.61 -3.51 7.96
CA THR A 11 -21.74 -2.52 7.32
C THR A 11 -22.30 -2.22 5.93
N THR A 12 -22.88 -1.04 5.77
CA THR A 12 -23.28 -0.51 4.45
C THR A 12 -22.02 -0.18 3.63
N PRO A 13 -22.08 -0.20 2.28
CA PRO A 13 -20.95 0.17 1.41
C PRO A 13 -20.44 1.62 1.55
N GLN A 14 -20.95 2.39 2.52
CA GLN A 14 -20.67 3.81 2.74
C GLN A 14 -19.73 4.11 3.90
N GLU A 15 -19.14 3.11 4.56
CA GLU A 15 -18.07 3.28 5.56
C GLU A 15 -16.64 3.15 4.97
N CYS A 16 -16.46 3.44 3.69
CA CYS A 16 -15.14 3.62 3.05
C CYS A 16 -14.59 5.06 3.17
N LEU A 17 -15.10 5.86 4.12
CA LEU A 17 -14.42 7.08 4.53
C LEU A 17 -13.29 6.69 5.50
N LEU A 18 -12.14 6.35 4.93
CA LEU A 18 -10.88 6.36 5.66
C LEU A 18 -10.80 7.64 6.48
N ALA A 19 -10.65 7.53 7.80
CA ALA A 19 -10.32 8.71 8.58
C ALA A 19 -8.94 9.14 8.08
N ILE A 20 -8.87 10.27 7.39
CA ILE A 20 -7.63 10.78 6.78
C ILE A 20 -6.47 10.84 7.80
N ASN A 21 -6.81 10.96 9.08
CA ASN A 21 -5.86 10.93 10.18
C ASN A 21 -5.14 9.58 10.36
N GLU A 22 -5.65 8.47 9.82
CA GLU A 22 -4.98 7.15 9.83
C GLU A 22 -3.67 7.16 9.03
N PHE A 23 -3.48 8.11 8.12
CA PHE A 23 -2.23 8.27 7.37
C PHE A 23 -1.15 9.05 8.13
N ILE A 24 -1.49 9.69 9.25
CA ILE A 24 -0.55 10.53 10.02
C ILE A 24 0.68 9.75 10.50
N PRO A 25 0.59 8.51 11.04
CA PRO A 25 1.77 7.74 11.42
C PRO A 25 2.75 7.50 10.27
N LEU A 26 2.23 7.16 9.08
CA LEU A 26 3.04 6.98 7.88
C LEU A 26 3.71 8.30 7.46
N ILE A 27 2.98 9.41 7.50
CA ILE A 27 3.53 10.74 7.19
C ILE A 27 4.66 11.09 8.17
N TRP A 28 4.48 10.86 9.47
CA TRP A 28 5.54 11.08 10.46
C TRP A 28 6.75 10.20 10.21
N SER A 29 6.54 8.91 9.92
CA SER A 29 7.62 7.97 9.59
C SER A 29 8.41 8.45 8.36
N ALA A 30 7.73 8.83 7.28
CA ALA A 30 8.37 9.32 6.06
C ALA A 30 9.12 10.65 6.28
N MET A 31 8.55 11.57 7.06
CA MET A 31 9.21 12.82 7.44
C MET A 31 10.50 12.55 8.23
N HIS A 32 10.44 11.65 9.20
CA HIS A 32 11.60 11.28 10.02
C HIS A 32 12.70 10.64 9.16
N ASN A 33 12.35 9.65 8.34
CA ASN A 33 13.30 8.93 7.50
C ASN A 33 13.96 9.83 6.44
N SER A 34 13.25 10.87 5.98
CA SER A 34 13.74 11.83 5.00
C SER A 34 14.34 13.10 5.62
N ASN A 35 14.43 13.17 6.96
CA ASN A 35 14.83 14.35 7.71
C ASN A 35 14.08 15.65 7.31
N VAL A 36 12.79 15.55 6.99
CA VAL A 36 11.95 16.66 6.54
C VAL A 36 11.23 17.29 7.74
N THR A 37 11.45 18.59 7.94
CA THR A 37 10.74 19.35 8.98
C THR A 37 9.35 19.82 8.52
N CYS A 38 8.45 20.15 9.45
CA CYS A 38 7.16 20.77 9.11
C CYS A 38 7.30 22.07 8.29
N ALA A 39 8.36 22.85 8.53
CA ALA A 39 8.62 24.07 7.77
C ALA A 39 9.01 23.76 6.33
N GLU A 40 9.81 22.72 6.12
CA GLU A 40 10.18 22.27 4.78
C GLU A 40 8.99 21.63 4.04
N LEU A 41 8.23 20.78 4.71
CA LEU A 41 7.02 20.19 4.14
C LEU A 41 6.00 21.27 3.74
N SER A 42 5.88 22.34 4.55
CA SER A 42 5.07 23.52 4.24
C SER A 42 5.49 24.16 2.91
N ARG A 43 6.80 24.36 2.69
CA ARG A 43 7.32 24.90 1.43
C ARG A 43 7.07 23.96 0.24
N LYS A 44 7.29 22.66 0.41
CA LYS A 44 7.12 21.66 -0.67
C LYS A 44 5.66 21.50 -1.11
N THR A 45 4.72 21.63 -0.17
CA THR A 45 3.30 21.35 -0.42
C THR A 45 2.45 22.61 -0.65
N GLY A 46 2.96 23.79 -0.29
CA GLY A 46 2.20 25.03 -0.22
C GLY A 46 1.16 25.08 0.90
N ILE A 47 1.16 24.09 1.82
CA ILE A 47 0.25 24.04 2.96
C ILE A 47 0.84 24.87 4.09
N THR A 48 0.05 25.72 4.75
CA THR A 48 0.56 26.56 5.84
C THR A 48 1.09 25.72 7.00
N LYS A 49 2.19 26.18 7.63
CA LYS A 49 2.78 25.52 8.80
C LYS A 49 1.76 25.25 9.92
N THR A 50 0.85 26.19 10.15
CA THR A 50 -0.24 26.05 11.13
C THR A 50 -1.20 24.92 10.77
N LYS A 51 -1.62 24.83 9.50
CA LYS A 51 -2.51 23.76 9.03
C LYS A 51 -1.81 22.40 9.12
N LEU A 52 -0.55 22.31 8.71
CA LEU A 52 0.24 21.07 8.87
C LEU A 52 0.39 20.68 10.34
N SER A 53 0.78 21.60 11.22
CA SER A 53 0.97 21.30 12.64
C SER A 53 -0.32 20.83 13.32
N ARG A 54 -1.45 21.49 13.05
CA ARG A 54 -2.76 21.06 13.58
C ARG A 54 -3.22 19.75 12.98
N GLY A 55 -2.98 19.56 11.67
CA GLY A 55 -3.30 18.34 10.95
C GLY A 55 -2.56 17.12 11.48
N LEU A 56 -1.23 17.19 11.50
CA LEU A 56 -0.34 16.10 11.91
C LEU A 56 -0.40 15.79 13.42
N SER A 57 -0.98 16.70 14.23
CA SER A 57 -1.28 16.44 15.64
C SER A 57 -2.70 15.91 15.87
N GLY A 58 -3.48 15.67 14.81
CA GLY A 58 -4.86 15.20 14.90
C GLY A 58 -5.86 16.24 15.43
N LYS A 59 -5.42 17.49 15.68
CA LYS A 59 -6.27 18.59 16.17
C LYS A 59 -7.19 19.18 15.10
N SER A 60 -6.94 18.85 13.84
CA SER A 60 -7.77 19.23 12.69
C SER A 60 -7.68 18.13 11.64
N PRO A 61 -8.78 17.76 10.97
CA PRO A 61 -8.69 16.89 9.81
C PRO A 61 -7.85 17.55 8.72
N ILE A 62 -7.06 16.75 8.02
CA ILE A 62 -6.40 17.12 6.77
C ILE A 62 -7.33 16.68 5.63
N ASP A 63 -7.54 17.51 4.61
CA ASP A 63 -8.32 17.11 3.43
C ASP A 63 -7.51 16.21 2.48
N LEU A 64 -8.21 15.45 1.63
CA LEU A 64 -7.59 14.48 0.72
C LEU A 64 -6.58 15.13 -0.23
N VAL A 65 -6.87 16.32 -0.76
CA VAL A 65 -5.97 17.05 -1.66
C VAL A 65 -4.66 17.40 -0.94
N SER A 66 -4.77 17.84 0.32
CA SER A 66 -3.61 18.13 1.16
C SER A 66 -2.80 16.86 1.46
N ILE A 67 -3.44 15.72 1.70
CA ILE A 67 -2.74 14.43 1.87
C ILE A 67 -1.99 14.02 0.61
N GLN A 68 -2.62 14.10 -0.56
CA GLN A 68 -1.97 13.75 -1.82
C GLN A 68 -0.72 14.63 -2.08
N ARG A 69 -0.81 15.93 -1.78
CA ARG A 69 0.36 16.82 -1.85
C ARG A 69 1.45 16.43 -0.87
N ILE A 70 1.09 16.06 0.37
CA ILE A 70 2.04 15.57 1.37
C ILE A 70 2.71 14.27 0.90
N PHE A 71 1.94 13.33 0.36
CA PHE A 71 2.46 12.06 -0.15
C PHE A 71 3.47 12.29 -1.27
N LEU A 72 3.11 13.10 -2.26
CA LEU A 72 4.01 13.47 -3.35
C LEU A 72 5.30 14.13 -2.82
N ALA A 73 5.16 15.07 -1.88
CA ALA A 73 6.32 15.78 -1.31
C ALA A 73 7.26 14.89 -0.47
N LEU A 74 6.75 13.78 0.05
CA LEU A 74 7.49 12.81 0.88
C LEU A 74 7.86 11.54 0.12
N GLY A 75 7.51 11.41 -1.16
CA GLY A 75 7.74 10.19 -1.93
C GLY A 75 6.95 8.98 -1.42
N ILE A 76 5.81 9.21 -0.76
CA ILE A 76 4.91 8.14 -0.32
C ILE A 76 4.12 7.64 -1.51
N ASP A 77 4.20 6.35 -1.78
CA ASP A 77 3.39 5.72 -2.81
C ASP A 77 1.92 5.67 -2.37
N THR A 78 1.07 6.38 -3.12
CA THR A 78 -0.34 6.54 -2.74
C THR A 78 -1.08 5.22 -2.76
N GLN A 79 -0.80 4.36 -3.74
CA GLN A 79 -1.50 3.09 -3.91
C GLN A 79 -1.11 2.10 -2.81
N ARG A 80 0.18 2.03 -2.48
CA ARG A 80 0.72 1.26 -1.36
C ARG A 80 0.15 1.72 -0.03
N ALA A 81 0.04 3.04 0.18
CA ALA A 81 -0.58 3.62 1.37
C ALA A 81 -2.06 3.27 1.48
N LEU A 82 -2.81 3.33 0.37
CA LEU A 82 -4.21 2.93 0.33
C LEU A 82 -4.41 1.42 0.56
N LEU A 83 -3.49 0.56 0.14
CA LEU A 83 -3.56 -0.87 0.47
C LEU A 83 -3.27 -1.11 1.96
N ALA A 84 -2.13 -0.61 2.45
CA ALA A 84 -1.71 -0.83 3.84
C ALA A 84 -2.68 -0.22 4.86
N ILE A 85 -3.01 1.05 4.69
CA ILE A 85 -3.82 1.80 5.66
C ILE A 85 -5.28 1.75 5.24
N GLY A 86 -5.56 1.95 3.95
CA GLY A 86 -6.92 1.99 3.44
C GLY A 86 -7.68 0.68 3.59
N HIS A 87 -7.04 -0.41 3.17
CA HIS A 87 -7.63 -1.73 3.14
C HIS A 87 -7.29 -2.53 4.41
N LEU A 88 -6.00 -2.59 4.79
CA LEU A 88 -5.54 -3.43 5.91
C LEU A 88 -5.57 -2.74 7.27
N ARG A 89 -5.80 -1.41 7.31
CA ARG A 89 -5.84 -0.61 8.55
C ARG A 89 -4.57 -0.71 9.40
N ASP A 90 -3.43 -0.94 8.76
CA ASP A 90 -2.13 -1.06 9.43
C ASP A 90 -1.06 -0.32 8.63
N TRP A 91 -0.57 0.78 9.18
CA TRP A 91 0.46 1.60 8.52
C TRP A 91 1.82 0.90 8.44
N ASN A 92 2.11 -0.05 9.33
CA ASN A 92 3.39 -0.77 9.29
C ASN A 92 3.51 -1.62 8.03
N ARG A 93 2.37 -2.15 7.54
CA ARG A 93 2.27 -2.89 6.28
C ARG A 93 2.67 -2.06 5.07
N TYR A 94 2.76 -0.73 5.18
CA TYR A 94 3.28 0.10 4.10
C TYR A 94 4.69 -0.33 3.68
N TYR A 95 5.52 -0.89 4.57
CA TYR A 95 6.87 -1.31 4.22
C TYR A 95 6.98 -2.80 3.86
N ASP A 96 5.87 -3.55 3.91
CA ASP A 96 5.87 -4.97 3.57
C ASP A 96 6.11 -5.15 2.06
N PRO A 97 7.05 -6.04 1.65
CA PRO A 97 7.29 -6.34 0.24
C PRO A 97 6.05 -6.84 -0.48
N ASP A 98 5.20 -7.63 0.19
CA ASP A 98 3.98 -8.16 -0.41
C ASP A 98 3.01 -7.04 -0.83
N ILE A 99 2.94 -5.95 -0.06
CA ILE A 99 2.10 -4.78 -0.40
C ILE A 99 2.69 -4.01 -1.58
N GLU A 100 4.02 -3.99 -1.72
CA GLU A 100 4.69 -3.45 -2.89
C GLU A 100 4.32 -4.24 -4.15
N VAL A 101 4.47 -5.56 -4.10
CA VAL A 101 4.14 -6.47 -5.21
C VAL A 101 2.67 -6.33 -5.60
N VAL A 102 1.76 -6.32 -4.65
CA VAL A 102 0.33 -6.14 -4.93
C VAL A 102 0.05 -4.76 -5.53
N SER A 103 0.72 -3.71 -5.04
CA SER A 103 0.61 -2.37 -5.63
C SER A 103 1.08 -2.37 -7.09
N ASP A 104 2.23 -2.98 -7.38
CA ASP A 104 2.76 -3.06 -8.75
C ASP A 104 1.81 -3.81 -9.69
N LEU A 105 1.24 -4.93 -9.22
CA LEU A 105 0.24 -5.69 -9.97
C LEU A 105 -1.01 -4.85 -10.28
N ILE A 106 -1.54 -4.14 -9.28
CA ILE A 106 -2.73 -3.29 -9.46
C ILE A 106 -2.45 -2.15 -10.45
N ARG A 107 -1.21 -1.62 -10.55
CA ARG A 107 -0.89 -0.59 -11.56
C ARG A 107 -0.95 -1.13 -12.99
N GLN A 108 -0.57 -2.39 -13.21
CA GLN A 108 -0.53 -3.01 -14.55
C GLN A 108 -1.87 -3.62 -14.98
N LEU A 109 -2.71 -4.01 -14.02
CA LEU A 109 -3.96 -4.73 -14.27
C LEU A 109 -4.95 -3.97 -15.19
N PRO A 110 -5.20 -2.65 -15.04
CA PRO A 110 -6.20 -1.96 -15.85
C PRO A 110 -5.95 -2.04 -17.36
N GLU A 111 -4.71 -1.79 -17.80
CA GLU A 111 -4.33 -1.83 -19.21
C GLU A 111 -4.37 -3.26 -19.76
N THR A 112 -3.88 -4.22 -18.96
CA THR A 112 -3.92 -5.64 -19.27
C THR A 112 -5.36 -6.13 -19.46
N LEU A 113 -6.27 -5.75 -18.55
CA LEU A 113 -7.69 -6.12 -18.62
C LEU A 113 -8.42 -5.41 -19.75
N ALA A 114 -8.09 -4.15 -20.05
CA ALA A 114 -8.69 -3.43 -21.18
C ALA A 114 -8.41 -4.15 -22.50
N THR A 115 -7.18 -4.59 -22.70
CA THR A 115 -6.75 -5.33 -23.89
C THR A 115 -7.38 -6.73 -23.94
N ALA A 116 -7.29 -7.50 -22.84
CA ALA A 116 -7.76 -8.88 -22.81
C ALA A 116 -9.29 -9.03 -22.94
N ARG A 117 -10.04 -7.95 -22.67
CA ARG A 117 -11.51 -7.94 -22.72
C ARG A 117 -12.06 -7.17 -23.91
N GLU A 118 -11.21 -6.83 -24.88
CA GLU A 118 -11.67 -6.23 -26.12
C GLU A 118 -12.64 -7.17 -26.84
N GLY A 119 -13.83 -6.67 -27.20
CA GLY A 119 -14.90 -7.48 -27.81
C GLY A 119 -15.64 -8.44 -26.87
N CYS A 120 -15.29 -8.47 -25.58
CA CYS A 120 -15.93 -9.35 -24.60
C CYS A 120 -17.04 -8.65 -23.81
N GLU A 121 -18.04 -9.42 -23.37
CA GLU A 121 -19.05 -8.93 -22.42
C GLU A 121 -18.41 -8.62 -21.05
N ARG A 122 -18.78 -7.48 -20.48
CA ARG A 122 -18.22 -7.02 -19.20
C ARG A 122 -18.99 -7.55 -18.01
N VAL A 123 -18.64 -8.76 -17.57
CA VAL A 123 -19.12 -9.36 -16.32
C VAL A 123 -18.13 -9.22 -15.17
N ALA A 124 -18.63 -9.19 -13.93
CA ALA A 124 -17.80 -9.26 -12.73
C ALA A 124 -17.21 -10.67 -12.54
N ILE A 125 -16.01 -10.75 -11.95
CA ILE A 125 -15.39 -12.03 -11.60
C ILE A 125 -16.08 -12.55 -10.33
N SER A 126 -16.41 -13.85 -10.29
CA SER A 126 -16.95 -14.48 -9.09
C SER A 126 -15.88 -14.63 -8.01
N ASP A 127 -16.29 -14.74 -6.73
CA ASP A 127 -15.35 -14.95 -5.62
C ASP A 127 -14.47 -16.19 -5.81
N GLY A 128 -15.04 -17.27 -6.37
CA GLY A 128 -14.28 -18.47 -6.73
C GLY A 128 -13.21 -18.19 -7.79
N GLY A 129 -13.54 -17.38 -8.81
CA GLY A 129 -12.59 -16.94 -9.82
C GLY A 129 -11.49 -16.05 -9.23
N ILE A 130 -11.84 -15.13 -8.32
CA ILE A 130 -10.88 -14.28 -7.60
C ILE A 130 -9.91 -15.15 -6.81
N LYS A 131 -10.38 -16.18 -6.10
CA LYS A 131 -9.53 -17.10 -5.36
C LYS A 131 -8.54 -17.83 -6.27
N VAL A 132 -9.00 -18.36 -7.42
CA VAL A 132 -8.13 -19.06 -8.37
C VAL A 132 -7.03 -18.13 -8.89
N ILE A 133 -7.37 -16.87 -9.21
CA ILE A 133 -6.38 -15.87 -9.63
C ILE A 133 -5.39 -15.59 -8.51
N ALA A 134 -5.86 -15.41 -7.27
CA ALA A 134 -5.00 -15.14 -6.11
C ALA A 134 -4.03 -16.30 -5.85
N ASP A 135 -4.51 -17.56 -5.87
CA ASP A 135 -3.67 -18.74 -5.71
C ASP A 135 -2.60 -18.84 -6.82
N TYR A 136 -3.00 -18.56 -8.07
CA TYR A 136 -2.09 -18.58 -9.21
C TYR A 136 -1.00 -17.51 -9.12
N VAL A 137 -1.38 -16.28 -8.77
CA VAL A 137 -0.43 -15.17 -8.55
C VAL A 137 0.54 -15.51 -7.40
N GLY A 138 0.03 -16.05 -6.29
CA GLY A 138 0.85 -16.48 -5.16
C GLY A 138 1.88 -17.54 -5.55
N ALA A 139 1.48 -18.52 -6.37
CA ALA A 139 2.38 -19.55 -6.88
C ALA A 139 3.49 -18.97 -7.79
N ILE A 140 3.17 -18.00 -8.65
CA ILE A 140 4.16 -17.32 -9.49
C ILE A 140 5.19 -16.57 -8.65
N ILE A 141 4.73 -15.81 -7.65
CA ILE A 141 5.61 -15.04 -6.77
C ILE A 141 6.57 -15.98 -6.03
N ALA A 142 6.04 -17.05 -5.42
CA ALA A 142 6.84 -18.02 -4.69
C ALA A 142 7.90 -18.71 -5.59
N ASP A 143 7.54 -19.03 -6.83
CA ASP A 143 8.48 -19.60 -7.80
C ASP A 143 9.58 -18.61 -8.19
N ASN A 144 9.24 -17.33 -8.38
CA ASN A 144 10.20 -16.28 -8.67
C ASN A 144 11.19 -16.10 -7.51
N ASP A 145 10.71 -16.03 -6.27
CA ASP A 145 11.56 -15.85 -5.09
C ASP A 145 12.53 -17.01 -4.89
N ARG A 146 12.07 -18.24 -5.16
CA ARG A 146 12.92 -19.44 -5.17
C ARG A 146 14.02 -19.32 -6.22
N LYS A 147 13.68 -18.96 -7.46
CA LYS A 147 14.66 -18.81 -8.56
C LYS A 147 15.67 -17.71 -8.28
N VAL A 148 15.25 -16.58 -7.71
CA VAL A 148 16.16 -15.50 -7.30
C VAL A 148 17.13 -15.97 -6.22
N SER A 149 16.62 -16.72 -5.23
CA SER A 149 17.43 -17.30 -4.15
C SER A 149 18.47 -18.30 -4.68
N GLU A 150 18.08 -19.18 -5.61
CA GLU A 150 18.97 -20.14 -6.27
C GLU A 150 20.12 -19.43 -7.01
N ARG A 151 19.79 -18.40 -7.80
CA ARG A 151 20.81 -17.60 -8.54
C ARG A 151 21.78 -16.90 -7.59
N ARG A 152 21.29 -16.32 -6.50
CA ARG A 152 22.11 -15.66 -5.48
C ARG A 152 23.08 -16.67 -4.83
N ASN A 153 22.59 -17.85 -4.47
CA ASN A 153 23.39 -18.87 -3.82
C ASN A 153 24.47 -19.44 -4.77
N ALA A 154 24.13 -19.65 -6.05
CA ALA A 154 25.09 -20.06 -7.07
C ALA A 154 26.22 -19.03 -7.26
N PHE A 155 25.88 -17.73 -7.26
CA PHE A 155 26.87 -16.65 -7.39
C PHE A 155 27.81 -16.54 -6.17
N ILE A 156 27.29 -16.74 -4.95
CA ILE A 156 28.13 -16.74 -3.74
C ILE A 156 29.10 -17.93 -3.75
N PHE A 157 28.63 -19.12 -4.13
CA PHE A 157 29.43 -20.33 -4.18
C PHE A 157 30.58 -20.24 -5.20
N ASP A 158 30.32 -19.66 -6.37
CA ASP A 158 31.34 -19.43 -7.41
C ASP A 158 32.42 -18.44 -6.93
N ARG A 159 32.02 -17.34 -6.29
CA ARG A 159 32.94 -16.34 -5.73
C ARG A 159 33.84 -16.91 -4.63
N ASP A 160 33.30 -17.75 -3.76
CA ASP A 160 34.05 -18.31 -2.64
C ASP A 160 34.99 -19.44 -3.12
N SER A 161 34.61 -20.16 -4.18
CA SER A 161 35.49 -21.13 -4.88
C SER A 161 36.70 -20.45 -5.55
N LEU A 162 36.51 -19.26 -6.13
CA LEU A 162 37.57 -18.45 -6.72
C LEU A 162 38.53 -17.81 -5.69
N ARG A 163 38.18 -17.80 -4.40
CA ARG A 163 39.04 -17.28 -3.31
C ARG A 163 39.83 -18.37 -2.58
N ALA A 164 39.45 -19.64 -2.77
CA ALA A 164 40.02 -20.79 -2.07
C ALA A 164 41.05 -21.58 -2.89
N GLY A 165 41.22 -21.26 -4.18
CA GLY A 165 42.29 -21.76 -5.06
C GLY A 165 43.33 -20.70 -5.36
#